data_AF-A0A9J5VYY7-F1
#
_entry.id   AF-A0A9J5VYY7-F1
#
_cell.length_a   1.000
_cell.length_b   1.000
_cell.length_c   1.000
_cell.angle_alpha   90.00
_cell.angle_beta   90.00
_cell.angle_gamma   90.00
#
_symmetry.space_group_name_H-M   'P 1'
#
loop_
_entity.id
_entity.type
_entity.pdbx_description
1 polymer ?
#
loop_
_entity_poly.entity_id
_entity_poly.type
_entity_poly.pdbx_seq_one_letter_code
_entity_poly.pdbx_strand_id
1 'polypeptide(L)'
;MFDFDVKGEKDGNPLDLVTIFFETRKKDNKLVEPEAIEKHMCLAQLEEMVQVDPSLPTIEIVEKSCGPQTHSHVFEFGGGVKAKDLKGGNSSKAELLSALRSTREDIKSLNEESKSLNEANKSLNDRLSTIEDEMKEIMKMKELFAAQQSHVTITSV
;
A
#
# COMPACT_ATOMS: atom_id res chain seq x y z
N MET A 1 33.78 21.34 6.99
CA MET A 1 33.55 20.04 6.34
C MET A 1 33.66 19.01 7.45
N PHE A 2 32.55 18.45 7.91
CA PHE A 2 32.57 17.36 8.90
C PHE A 2 32.00 16.14 8.18
N ASP A 3 32.87 15.17 7.91
CA ASP A 3 32.50 13.90 7.30
C ASP A 3 31.84 13.03 8.37
N PHE A 4 30.54 12.80 8.24
CA PHE A 4 29.82 11.81 9.03
C PHE A 4 29.90 10.48 8.29
N ASP A 5 30.76 9.58 8.78
CA ASP A 5 30.76 8.16 8.40
C ASP A 5 29.60 7.48 9.15
N VAL A 6 28.37 7.65 8.65
CA VAL A 6 27.25 6.82 9.09
C VAL A 6 27.50 5.44 8.50
N LYS A 7 28.14 4.56 9.28
CA LYS A 7 28.24 3.15 8.94
C LYS A 7 26.82 2.59 8.86
N GLY A 8 26.32 2.49 7.63
CA GLY A 8 25.05 1.86 7.32
C GLY A 8 25.03 0.46 7.88
N GLU A 9 24.14 0.22 8.83
CA GLU A 9 23.83 -1.10 9.33
C GLU A 9 23.28 -1.94 8.17
N LYS A 10 23.80 -3.16 8.06
CA LYS A 10 23.81 -3.97 6.83
C LYS A 10 22.48 -4.70 6.57
N ASP A 11 21.47 -4.47 7.41
CA ASP A 11 20.40 -5.44 7.63
C ASP A 11 19.00 -4.82 7.49
N GLY A 12 18.78 -3.91 6.54
CA GLY A 12 17.46 -3.57 5.96
C GLY A 12 16.30 -3.15 6.89
N ASN A 13 16.48 -3.11 8.20
CA ASN A 13 15.48 -2.75 9.18
C ASN A 13 15.60 -1.24 9.45
N PRO A 14 14.49 -0.49 9.44
CA PRO A 14 14.52 0.92 9.82
C PRO A 14 14.94 1.01 11.30
N LEU A 15 16.01 1.76 11.59
CA LEU A 15 16.39 2.03 12.98
C LEU A 15 15.22 2.70 13.70
N ASP A 16 15.01 2.30 14.94
CA ASP A 16 14.05 2.91 15.85
C ASP A 16 14.34 4.42 16.02
N LEU A 17 13.30 5.25 16.09
CA LEU A 17 13.39 6.71 16.14
C LEU A 17 14.23 7.18 17.33
N VAL A 18 14.11 6.49 18.47
CA VAL A 18 14.92 6.75 19.67
C VAL A 18 16.40 6.51 19.37
N THR A 19 16.71 5.44 18.63
CA THR A 19 18.07 5.07 18.24
C THR A 19 18.67 6.07 17.25
N ILE A 20 17.92 6.48 16.22
CA ILE A 20 18.36 7.48 15.23
C ILE A 20 18.65 8.83 15.92
N PHE A 21 17.77 9.26 16.82
CA PHE A 21 17.95 10.52 17.55
C PHE A 21 19.22 10.49 18.42
N PHE A 22 19.46 9.38 19.11
CA PHE A 22 20.63 9.22 19.97
C PHE A 22 21.95 9.20 19.18
N GLU A 23 22.03 8.45 18.08
CA GLU A 23 23.24 8.37 17.26
C GLU A 23 23.57 9.70 16.56
N THR A 24 22.56 10.45 16.12
CA THR A 24 22.78 11.74 15.45
C THR A 24 23.21 12.87 16.40
N ARG A 25 23.03 12.71 17.71
CA ARG A 25 23.33 13.73 18.74
C ARG A 25 24.48 13.38 19.68
N LYS A 26 25.08 12.19 19.54
CA LYS A 26 26.31 11.84 20.25
C LYS A 26 27.49 12.63 19.72
N LYS A 27 28.28 13.19 20.63
CA LYS A 27 29.65 13.63 20.33
C LYS A 27 30.57 12.99 21.37
N ASP A 28 31.59 12.28 20.89
CA ASP A 28 32.51 11.50 21.73
C ASP A 28 31.80 10.49 22.65
N ASN A 29 30.76 9.82 22.11
CA ASN A 29 29.93 8.82 22.81
C ASN A 29 29.13 9.34 24.02
N LYS A 30 29.02 10.66 24.18
CA LYS A 30 28.20 11.29 25.22
C LYS A 30 27.19 12.25 24.58
N LEU A 31 26.01 12.38 25.17
CA LEU A 31 25.09 13.47 24.84
C LEU A 31 25.67 14.75 25.41
N VAL A 32 26.06 15.67 24.54
CA VAL A 32 26.85 16.86 24.93
C VAL A 32 25.96 18.04 25.35
N GLU A 33 24.66 18.02 25.05
CA GLU A 33 23.78 19.17 25.29
C GLU A 33 22.56 18.79 26.17
N PRO A 34 22.29 19.54 27.26
CA PRO A 34 21.10 19.36 28.10
C PRO A 34 19.78 19.36 27.32
N GLU A 35 19.72 20.13 26.23
CA GLU A 35 18.58 20.17 25.31
C GLU A 35 18.35 18.82 24.59
N ALA A 36 19.39 18.03 24.36
CA ALA A 36 19.26 16.68 23.79
C ALA A 36 18.70 15.67 24.79
N ILE A 37 19.02 15.85 26.08
CA ILE A 37 18.49 15.03 27.18
C ILE A 37 17.01 15.35 27.39
N GLU A 38 16.64 16.63 27.38
CA GLU A 38 15.25 17.09 27.48
C GLU A 38 14.39 16.59 26.31
N LYS A 39 14.94 16.61 25.09
CA LYS A 39 14.27 16.04 23.90
C LYS A 39 14.05 14.54 24.00
N HIS A 40 15.04 13.80 24.49
CA HIS A 40 14.90 12.37 24.73
C HIS A 40 13.84 12.07 25.79
N MET A 41 13.78 12.87 26.87
CA MET A 41 12.75 12.71 27.89
C MET A 41 11.35 12.96 27.33
N CYS A 42 11.18 13.95 26.45
CA CYS A 42 9.87 14.17 25.82
C CYS A 42 9.48 13.04 24.86
N LEU A 43 10.43 12.53 24.05
CA LEU A 43 10.15 11.40 23.15
C LEU A 43 9.68 10.16 23.89
N ALA A 44 10.29 9.84 25.04
CA ALA A 44 9.87 8.72 25.88
C ALA A 44 8.43 8.91 26.42
N GLN A 45 8.07 10.15 26.79
CA GLN A 45 6.71 10.48 27.23
C GLN A 45 5.69 10.40 26.08
N LEU A 46 6.10 10.75 24.86
CA LEU A 46 5.26 10.63 23.67
C LEU A 46 4.91 9.18 23.36
N GLU A 47 5.90 8.28 23.40
CA GLU A 47 5.68 6.85 23.19
C GLU A 47 4.70 6.26 24.20
N GLU A 48 4.84 6.63 25.48
CA GLU A 48 3.91 6.22 26.54
C GLU A 48 2.49 6.74 26.29
N MET A 49 2.33 8.01 25.93
CA MET A 49 0.99 8.60 25.72
C MET A 49 0.29 8.08 24.47
N VAL A 50 1.03 7.77 23.40
CA VAL A 50 0.48 7.10 22.20
C VAL A 50 -0.01 5.69 22.52
N GLN A 51 0.64 4.99 23.45
CA GLN A 51 0.17 3.68 23.92
C GLN A 51 -1.06 3.77 24.82
N VAL A 52 -1.13 4.79 25.68
CA VAL A 52 -2.26 4.99 26.62
C VAL A 52 -3.53 5.44 25.90
N ASP A 53 -3.42 6.35 24.92
CA ASP A 53 -4.55 6.81 24.14
C ASP A 53 -4.16 7.07 22.66
N PRO A 54 -4.27 6.04 21.80
CA PRO A 54 -3.93 6.17 20.39
C PRO A 54 -4.94 7.01 19.60
N SER A 55 -6.07 7.42 20.20
CA SER A 55 -7.11 8.21 19.53
C SER A 55 -6.87 9.71 19.61
N LEU A 56 -5.95 10.16 20.47
CA LEU A 56 -5.60 11.57 20.60
C LEU A 56 -4.88 12.08 19.35
N PRO A 57 -5.18 13.32 18.91
CA PRO A 57 -4.47 13.92 17.80
C PRO A 57 -3.00 14.13 18.19
N THR A 58 -2.09 13.71 17.31
CA THR A 58 -0.63 13.70 17.56
C THR A 58 -0.09 15.04 18.08
N ILE A 59 -0.62 16.16 17.57
CA ILE A 59 -0.21 17.50 18.02
C ILE A 59 -0.53 17.75 19.50
N GLU A 60 -1.66 17.26 20.00
CA GLU A 60 -2.05 17.41 21.40
C GLU A 60 -1.19 16.55 22.32
N ILE A 61 -0.79 15.36 21.86
CA ILE A 61 0.14 14.49 22.59
C ILE A 61 1.51 15.18 22.70
N VAL A 62 2.03 15.69 21.58
CA VAL A 62 3.32 16.42 21.53
C VAL A 62 3.29 17.68 22.39
N GLU A 63 2.21 18.45 22.37
CA GLU A 63 2.11 19.67 23.19
C GLU A 63 2.02 19.38 24.69
N LYS A 64 1.40 18.26 25.09
CA LYS A 64 1.33 17.84 26.50
C LYS A 64 2.70 17.43 27.04
N SER A 65 3.52 16.75 26.24
CA SER A 65 4.84 16.26 26.67
C SER A 65 5.94 17.30 26.47
N CYS A 66 5.95 17.99 25.32
CA CYS A 66 7.06 18.85 24.90
C CYS A 66 6.74 20.35 25.02
N GLY A 67 5.55 20.69 25.53
CA GLY A 67 5.05 22.06 25.61
C GLY A 67 4.51 22.61 24.28
N PRO A 68 3.90 23.81 24.30
CA PRO A 68 3.25 24.42 23.13
C PRO A 68 4.19 24.49 21.92
N GLN A 69 3.74 23.95 20.78
CA GLN A 69 4.51 23.96 19.55
C GLN A 69 4.22 25.25 18.77
N THR A 70 5.26 25.93 18.29
CA THR A 70 5.06 27.05 17.36
C THR A 70 5.22 26.52 15.93
N HIS A 71 4.41 27.01 14.99
CA HIS A 71 4.48 26.57 13.58
C HIS A 71 5.87 26.76 12.93
N SER A 72 6.74 27.58 13.54
CA SER A 72 8.14 27.77 13.13
C SER A 72 9.14 26.80 13.76
N HIS A 73 8.76 26.09 14.84
CA HIS A 73 9.63 25.24 15.61
C HIS A 73 8.85 24.02 16.13
N VAL A 74 8.96 22.91 15.40
CA VAL A 74 8.43 21.61 15.83
C VAL A 74 9.56 20.86 16.54
N PHE A 75 9.29 20.36 17.74
CA PHE A 75 10.23 19.82 18.71
C PHE A 75 11.13 18.66 18.20
N GLU A 76 10.73 17.96 17.15
CA GLU A 76 11.49 16.87 16.52
C GLU A 76 12.23 17.27 15.23
N PHE A 77 11.85 18.41 14.63
CA PHE A 77 12.55 18.95 13.46
C PHE A 77 13.71 19.83 13.92
N GLY A 78 14.76 19.18 14.39
CA GLY A 78 16.06 19.82 14.60
C GLY A 78 16.53 20.53 13.33
N GLY A 79 16.38 21.85 13.29
CA GLY A 79 16.96 22.69 12.24
C GLY A 79 16.36 22.49 10.85
N GLY A 80 15.05 22.67 10.72
CA GLY A 80 14.38 23.11 9.49
C GLY A 80 14.64 22.30 8.23
N VAL A 81 13.65 21.50 7.82
CA VAL A 81 13.50 21.08 6.42
C VAL A 81 13.62 22.34 5.56
N LYS A 82 14.73 22.50 4.85
CA LYS A 82 14.93 23.69 4.03
C LYS A 82 14.09 23.49 2.78
N ALA A 83 13.55 24.57 2.21
CA ALA A 83 12.77 24.48 0.96
C ALA A 83 13.50 23.74 -0.18
N LYS A 84 14.84 23.69 -0.13
CA LYS A 84 15.70 22.92 -1.05
C LYS A 84 15.56 21.40 -0.88
N ASP A 85 15.26 20.92 0.32
CA ASP A 85 15.10 19.49 0.66
C ASP A 85 13.70 18.98 0.22
N LEU A 86 12.74 19.90 0.04
CA LEU A 86 11.42 19.64 -0.56
C LEU A 86 11.44 19.69 -2.10
N LYS A 87 12.60 19.93 -2.72
CA LYS A 87 12.74 20.04 -4.17
C LYS A 87 12.77 18.66 -4.82
N GLY A 88 11.70 17.89 -4.65
CA GLY A 88 11.34 16.81 -5.56
C GLY A 88 11.09 17.38 -6.96
N GLY A 89 11.31 16.56 -7.99
CA GLY A 89 11.31 16.96 -9.42
C GLY A 89 10.30 18.06 -9.76
N ASN A 90 10.79 19.12 -10.38
CA ASN A 90 10.08 20.34 -10.73
C ASN A 90 9.09 20.11 -11.88
N SER A 91 8.09 19.25 -11.65
CA SER A 91 6.85 19.28 -12.41
C SER A 91 6.11 20.56 -12.05
N SER A 92 5.78 21.36 -13.06
CA SER A 92 4.93 22.53 -12.88
C SER A 92 3.55 22.09 -12.37
N LYS A 93 2.89 22.96 -11.59
CA LYS A 93 1.50 22.73 -11.14
C LYS A 93 0.57 22.37 -12.31
N ALA A 94 0.82 22.92 -13.49
CA ALA A 94 0.06 22.64 -14.71
C ALA A 94 0.29 21.20 -15.22
N GLU A 95 1.54 20.73 -15.25
CA GLU A 95 1.86 19.36 -15.64
C GLU A 95 1.25 18.33 -14.68
N LEU A 96 1.31 18.58 -13.36
CA LEU A 96 0.66 17.70 -12.37
C LEU A 96 -0.85 17.62 -12.59
N LEU A 97 -1.50 18.76 -12.84
CA LEU A 97 -2.95 18.78 -13.10
C LEU A 97 -3.32 18.07 -14.41
N SER A 98 -2.50 18.21 -15.45
CA SER A 98 -2.68 17.51 -16.72
C SER A 98 -2.50 16.00 -16.56
N ALA A 99 -1.44 15.56 -15.87
CA ALA A 99 -1.21 14.15 -15.56
C ALA A 99 -2.37 13.56 -14.74
N LEU A 100 -2.84 14.27 -13.70
CA LEU A 100 -3.96 13.83 -12.88
C LEU A 100 -5.25 13.66 -13.69
N ARG A 101 -5.54 14.57 -14.64
CA ARG A 101 -6.69 14.46 -15.53
C ARG A 101 -6.56 13.27 -16.49
N SER A 102 -5.39 13.09 -17.10
CA SER A 102 -5.11 11.94 -17.97
C SER A 102 -5.33 10.63 -17.24
N THR A 103 -4.70 10.44 -16.06
CA THR A 103 -4.86 9.22 -15.27
C THR A 103 -6.33 8.98 -14.87
N ARG A 104 -7.10 10.03 -14.58
CA ARG A 104 -8.53 9.91 -14.29
C ARG A 104 -9.33 9.43 -15.50
N GLU A 105 -9.00 9.92 -16.70
CA GLU A 105 -9.62 9.49 -17.96
C GLU A 105 -9.26 8.04 -18.29
N ASP A 106 -8.00 7.66 -18.10
CA ASP A 106 -7.51 6.28 -18.30
C ASP A 106 -8.23 5.31 -17.36
N ILE A 107 -8.34 5.64 -16.07
CA ILE A 107 -9.07 4.83 -15.08
C ILE A 107 -10.54 4.67 -15.48
N LYS A 108 -11.17 5.74 -15.97
CA LYS A 108 -12.56 5.69 -16.42
C LYS A 108 -12.70 4.75 -17.63
N SER A 109 -11.81 4.87 -18.61
CA SER A 109 -11.81 4.01 -19.80
C SER A 109 -11.62 2.53 -19.43
N LEU A 110 -10.65 2.24 -18.57
CA LEU A 110 -10.35 0.88 -18.11
C LEU A 110 -11.54 0.25 -17.36
N ASN A 111 -12.28 1.05 -16.60
CA ASN A 111 -13.47 0.59 -15.89
C ASN A 111 -14.62 0.23 -16.86
N GLU A 112 -14.83 1.01 -17.91
CA GLU A 112 -15.83 0.69 -18.93
C GLU A 112 -15.45 -0.57 -19.73
N GLU A 113 -14.17 -0.73 -20.07
CA GLU A 113 -13.66 -1.94 -20.72
C GLU A 113 -13.85 -3.18 -19.83
N SER A 114 -13.53 -3.06 -18.54
CA SER A 114 -13.72 -4.15 -17.58
C SER A 114 -15.19 -4.57 -17.47
N LYS A 115 -16.12 -3.60 -17.50
CA LYS A 115 -17.55 -3.87 -17.52
C LYS A 115 -17.98 -4.61 -18.78
N SER A 116 -17.53 -4.14 -19.96
CA SER A 116 -17.81 -4.81 -21.24
C SER A 116 -17.31 -6.25 -21.26
N LEU A 117 -16.09 -6.48 -20.78
CA LEU A 117 -15.49 -7.81 -20.71
C LEU A 117 -16.26 -8.74 -19.76
N ASN A 118 -16.75 -8.21 -18.64
CA ASN A 118 -17.56 -8.97 -17.69
C ASN A 118 -18.88 -9.44 -18.33
N GLU A 119 -19.57 -8.57 -19.05
CA GLU A 119 -20.80 -8.94 -19.77
C GLU A 119 -20.52 -9.98 -20.88
N ALA A 120 -19.41 -9.84 -21.61
CA ALA A 120 -18.99 -10.82 -22.60
C ALA A 120 -18.70 -12.20 -21.97
N ASN A 121 -18.02 -12.24 -20.82
CA ASN A 121 -17.75 -13.48 -20.10
C ASN A 121 -19.02 -14.15 -19.60
N LYS A 122 -19.99 -13.37 -19.11
CA LYS A 122 -21.30 -13.90 -18.71
C LYS A 122 -22.02 -14.57 -19.89
N SER A 123 -22.06 -13.89 -21.05
CA SER A 123 -22.64 -14.42 -22.28
C SER A 123 -21.94 -15.70 -22.75
N LEU A 124 -20.60 -15.75 -22.67
CA LEU A 124 -19.83 -16.95 -22.99
C LEU A 124 -20.16 -18.11 -22.05
N ASN A 125 -20.29 -17.86 -20.75
CA ASN A 125 -20.67 -18.89 -19.78
C ASN A 125 -22.08 -19.44 -20.05
N ASP A 126 -23.05 -18.58 -20.37
CA ASP A 126 -24.41 -19.02 -20.71
C ASP A 126 -24.42 -19.91 -21.97
N ARG A 127 -23.64 -19.53 -22.99
CA ARG A 127 -23.45 -20.34 -24.20
C ARG A 127 -22.77 -21.67 -23.91
N LEU A 128 -21.76 -21.67 -23.04
CA LEU A 128 -21.04 -22.88 -22.66
C LEU A 128 -21.96 -23.86 -21.93
N SER A 129 -22.76 -23.37 -20.97
CA SER A 129 -23.77 -24.18 -20.30
C SER A 129 -24.78 -24.79 -21.28
N THR A 130 -25.19 -24.03 -22.30
CA THR A 130 -26.12 -24.52 -23.33
C THR A 130 -25.50 -25.68 -24.12
N ILE A 131 -24.24 -25.53 -24.54
CA ILE A 131 -23.51 -26.59 -25.26
C ILE A 131 -23.31 -27.83 -24.39
N GLU A 132 -22.99 -27.66 -23.10
CA GLU A 132 -22.84 -28.79 -22.17
C GLU A 132 -24.13 -29.61 -22.05
N ASP A 133 -25.29 -28.97 -22.02
CA ASP A 133 -26.58 -29.65 -21.96
C ASP A 133 -26.92 -30.36 -23.27
N GLU A 134 -26.67 -29.73 -24.43
CA GLU A 134 -26.81 -30.40 -25.74
C GLU A 134 -25.90 -31.62 -25.86
N MET A 135 -24.65 -31.53 -25.37
CA MET A 135 -23.70 -32.65 -25.37
C MET A 135 -24.18 -33.82 -24.51
N LYS A 136 -24.80 -33.55 -23.35
CA LYS A 136 -25.41 -34.60 -22.52
C LYS A 136 -26.54 -35.31 -23.26
N GLU A 137 -27.40 -34.57 -23.95
CA GLU A 137 -28.49 -35.16 -24.74
C GLU A 137 -27.96 -36.01 -25.91
N ILE A 138 -26.94 -35.52 -26.62
CA ILE A 138 -26.26 -36.31 -27.67
C ILE A 138 -25.65 -37.59 -27.10
N MET A 139 -25.06 -37.54 -25.92
CA MET A 139 -24.48 -38.70 -25.26
C MET A 139 -25.55 -39.76 -24.93
N LYS A 140 -26.67 -39.34 -24.34
CA LYS A 140 -27.82 -40.22 -24.06
C LYS A 140 -28.39 -40.85 -25.34
N MET A 141 -28.54 -40.05 -26.41
CA MET A 141 -29.01 -40.57 -27.70
C MET A 141 -28.03 -41.61 -28.27
N LYS A 142 -26.73 -41.35 -28.21
CA LYS A 142 -25.69 -42.29 -28.66
C LYS A 142 -25.76 -43.61 -27.89
N GLU A 143 -25.94 -43.57 -26.56
CA GLU A 143 -26.12 -44.77 -25.74
C GLU A 143 -27.36 -45.57 -26.14
N LEU A 144 -28.50 -44.90 -26.38
CA LEU A 144 -29.73 -45.54 -26.85
C LEU A 144 -29.52 -46.24 -28.20
N PHE A 145 -28.88 -45.56 -29.16
CA PHE A 145 -28.57 -46.15 -30.47
C PHE A 145 -27.66 -47.37 -30.36
N ALA A 146 -26.63 -47.32 -29.49
CA ALA A 146 -25.76 -48.45 -29.25
C ALA A 146 -26.53 -49.65 -28.65
N ALA A 147 -27.43 -49.41 -27.71
CA ALA A 147 -28.28 -50.44 -27.12
C ALA A 147 -29.26 -51.07 -28.14
N GLN A 148 -29.84 -50.27 -29.04
CA GLN A 148 -30.72 -50.77 -30.10
C GLN A 148 -29.96 -51.64 -31.12
N GLN A 149 -28.76 -51.23 -31.53
CA GLN A 149 -27.94 -52.01 -32.46
C GLN A 149 -27.56 -53.39 -31.89
N SER A 150 -27.30 -53.48 -30.58
CA SER A 150 -27.06 -54.75 -29.88
C SER A 150 -28.26 -55.71 -29.95
N HIS A 151 -29.50 -55.22 -30.00
CA HIS A 151 -30.71 -56.04 -29.98
C HIS A 151 -31.07 -56.59 -31.37
N VAL A 152 -30.76 -55.85 -32.43
CA VAL A 152 -31.02 -56.27 -33.82
C VAL A 152 -30.11 -57.44 -34.24
N THR A 153 -28.88 -57.50 -33.74
CA THR A 153 -27.94 -58.59 -34.07
C THR A 153 -28.35 -59.95 -33.46
N ILE A 154 -29.11 -59.95 -32.36
CA ILE A 154 -29.50 -61.18 -31.64
C ILE A 154 -30.76 -61.85 -32.25
N THR A 155 -31.57 -61.10 -33.01
CA THR A 155 -32.85 -61.58 -33.53
C THR A 155 -32.76 -62.14 -34.96
N SER A 156 -31.58 -62.06 -35.59
CA SER A 156 -31.27 -62.61 -36.91
C SER A 156 -30.42 -63.90 -36.75
N VAL A 157 -30.99 -64.96 -36.19
CA VAL A 157 -30.45 -66.33 -36.25
C VAL A 157 -31.60 -67.29 -36.50
#